data_AF-A0A940FUX9-F1
#
_entry.id   AF-A0A940FUX9-F1
#
_cell.length_a   1.000
_cell.length_b   1.000
_cell.length_c   1.000
_cell.angle_alpha   90.00
_cell.angle_beta   90.00
_cell.angle_gamma   90.00
#
_symmetry.space_group_name_H-M   'P 1'
#
loop_
_entity.id
_entity.type
_entity.pdbx_description
1 polymer ?
#
loop_
_entity_poly.entity_id
_entity_poly.type
_entity_poly.pdbx_seq_one_letter_code
_entity_poly.pdbx_strand_id
1 'polypeptide(L)'
;MTIRGRAGVLRAINEPFSIEEVDWLTDDPKRVIVRTHASPFCSTDVKNWKGQLYKIPPTILGHASIGEIVHLGKDVEGFRVGQRVSVPGTPECGHCYYCSIGEVWQCGELFDLGGVYPDVARGDDGALISCAGCVGGYAEYMS
;
A
#
# COMPACT_ATOMS: atom_id res chain seq x y z
N MET A 1 -11.28 15.40 1.88
CA MET A 1 -12.26 14.30 1.98
C MET A 1 -11.62 13.24 2.83
N THR A 2 -12.31 12.67 3.82
CA THR A 2 -11.73 11.60 4.64
C THR A 2 -12.29 10.28 4.17
N ILE A 3 -11.42 9.32 3.85
CA ILE A 3 -11.82 7.95 3.54
C ILE A 3 -11.49 7.12 4.78
N ARG A 4 -12.53 6.52 5.36
CA ARG A 4 -12.43 5.73 6.59
C ARG A 4 -12.90 4.30 6.33
N GLY A 5 -12.27 3.35 6.99
CA GLY A 5 -12.61 1.93 6.90
C GLY A 5 -11.70 1.05 7.74
N ARG A 6 -11.95 -0.25 7.68
CA ARG A 6 -11.23 -1.25 8.48
C ARG A 6 -9.93 -1.70 7.82
N ALA A 7 -8.90 -1.88 8.63
CA ALA A 7 -7.62 -2.45 8.23
C ALA A 7 -7.12 -3.49 9.25
N GLY A 8 -6.43 -4.52 8.76
CA GLY A 8 -5.63 -5.43 9.58
C GLY A 8 -4.26 -4.81 9.86
N VAL A 9 -4.09 -4.23 11.04
CA VAL A 9 -2.88 -3.51 11.45
C VAL A 9 -1.96 -4.47 12.20
N LEU A 10 -0.71 -4.58 11.76
CA LEU A 10 0.35 -5.23 12.52
C LEU A 10 0.95 -4.21 13.47
N ARG A 11 0.60 -4.30 14.76
CA ARG A 11 1.09 -3.40 15.81
C ARG A 11 2.47 -3.81 16.37
N ALA A 12 2.81 -5.09 16.31
CA ALA A 12 4.09 -5.63 16.73
C ALA A 12 4.49 -6.84 15.89
N ILE A 13 5.79 -7.06 15.75
CA ILE A 13 6.36 -8.21 15.02
C ILE A 13 6.02 -9.51 15.76
N ASN A 14 5.69 -10.57 15.01
CA ASN A 14 5.21 -11.87 15.50
C ASN A 14 3.90 -11.85 16.30
N GLU A 15 3.10 -10.78 16.23
CA GLU A 15 1.78 -10.71 16.87
C GLU A 15 0.64 -10.79 15.85
N PRO A 16 -0.56 -11.29 16.21
CA PRO A 16 -1.72 -11.24 15.32
C PRO A 16 -2.06 -9.81 14.87
N PHE A 17 -2.68 -9.67 13.71
CA PHE A 17 -3.23 -8.38 13.29
C PHE A 17 -4.39 -7.96 14.20
N SER A 18 -4.44 -6.68 14.54
CA SER A 18 -5.63 -6.03 15.10
C SER A 18 -6.49 -5.50 13.95
N ILE A 19 -7.80 -5.72 14.01
CA ILE A 19 -8.74 -5.07 13.09
C ILE A 19 -9.08 -3.70 13.67
N GLU A 20 -8.74 -2.65 12.95
CA GLU A 20 -8.86 -1.27 13.41
C GLU A 20 -9.54 -0.40 12.37
N GLU A 21 -10.25 0.64 12.83
CA GLU A 21 -10.72 1.73 11.98
C GLU A 21 -9.57 2.71 11.76
N VAL A 22 -9.34 3.09 10.50
CA VAL A 22 -8.27 4.02 10.12
C VAL A 22 -8.78 5.04 9.10
N ASP A 23 -8.20 6.23 9.11
CA ASP A 23 -8.44 7.29 8.14
C ASP A 23 -7.30 7.33 7.12
N TRP A 24 -7.57 7.04 5.84
CA TRP A 24 -6.56 7.14 4.78
C TRP A 24 -6.19 8.60 4.54
N LEU A 25 -4.88 8.87 4.46
CA LEU A 25 -4.39 10.21 4.13
C LEU A 25 -4.65 10.46 2.64
N THR A 26 -5.30 11.57 2.32
CA THR A 26 -5.73 11.93 0.94
C THR A 26 -5.13 13.26 0.47
N ASP A 27 -4.18 13.81 1.24
CA ASP A 27 -3.55 15.11 1.02
C ASP A 27 -2.39 15.04 0.02
N ASP A 28 -1.80 13.86 -0.17
CA ASP A 28 -0.80 13.61 -1.19
C ASP A 28 -1.42 13.73 -2.60
N PRO A 29 -0.93 14.68 -3.42
CA PRO A 29 -1.50 14.94 -4.73
C PRO A 29 -1.28 13.82 -5.74
N LYS A 30 -0.36 12.88 -5.48
CA LYS A 30 -0.09 11.72 -6.34
C LYS A 30 -0.79 10.45 -5.87
N ARG A 31 -1.53 10.50 -4.77
CA ARG A 31 -2.11 9.32 -4.16
C ARG A 31 -3.35 8.83 -4.88
N VAL A 32 -3.46 7.52 -5.03
CA VAL A 32 -4.67 6.85 -5.45
C VAL A 32 -5.19 6.09 -4.24
N ILE A 33 -6.50 6.08 -4.02
CA ILE A 33 -7.08 5.16 -3.03
C ILE A 33 -8.06 4.26 -3.76
N VAL A 34 -7.91 2.97 -3.52
CA VAL A 34 -8.67 1.91 -4.17
C VAL A 34 -9.44 1.16 -3.10
N ARG A 35 -10.75 0.98 -3.30
CA ARG A 35 -11.55 0.06 -2.50
C ARG A 35 -11.16 -1.37 -2.86
N THR A 36 -10.68 -2.11 -1.88
CA THR A 36 -10.19 -3.48 -2.05
C THR A 36 -11.36 -4.42 -2.33
N HIS A 37 -11.23 -5.24 -3.38
CA HIS A 37 -12.17 -6.34 -3.65
C HIS A 37 -11.58 -7.69 -3.23
N ALA A 38 -10.30 -7.91 -3.52
CA ALA A 38 -9.58 -9.11 -3.11
C ALA A 38 -8.08 -8.82 -2.96
N SER A 39 -7.49 -9.42 -1.93
CA SER A 39 -6.05 -9.41 -1.68
C SER A 39 -5.55 -10.86 -1.61
N PRO A 40 -4.58 -11.27 -2.44
CA PRO A 40 -3.88 -12.52 -2.23
C PRO A 40 -3.06 -12.51 -0.94
N PHE A 41 -2.86 -13.70 -0.38
CA PHE A 41 -1.85 -13.94 0.65
C PHE A 41 -0.56 -14.45 0.01
N CYS A 42 0.59 -13.95 0.46
CA CYS A 42 1.89 -14.32 -0.06
C CYS A 42 2.88 -14.66 1.06
N SER A 43 3.82 -15.56 0.80
CA SER A 43 4.86 -15.95 1.77
C SER A 43 5.73 -14.78 2.21
N THR A 44 5.85 -13.73 1.39
CA THR A 44 6.52 -12.47 1.76
C THR A 44 5.80 -11.76 2.92
N ASP A 45 4.48 -11.87 3.04
CA ASP A 45 3.75 -11.30 4.18
C ASP A 45 4.13 -11.99 5.50
N VAL A 46 4.40 -13.30 5.46
CA VAL A 46 4.96 -14.03 6.62
C VAL A 46 6.34 -13.52 6.99
N LYS A 47 7.20 -13.23 6.00
CA LYS A 47 8.53 -12.67 6.27
C LYS A 47 8.43 -11.27 6.89
N ASN A 48 7.51 -10.44 6.42
CA ASN A 48 7.21 -9.14 7.01
C ASN A 48 6.68 -9.27 8.45
N TRP A 49 5.73 -10.19 8.68
CA TRP A 49 5.18 -10.49 10.00
C TRP A 49 6.25 -10.93 11.00
N LYS A 50 7.26 -11.69 10.54
CA LYS A 50 8.43 -12.11 11.34
C LYS A 50 9.51 -11.03 11.50
N GLY A 51 9.35 -9.85 10.88
CA GLY A 51 10.35 -8.77 10.92
C GLY A 51 11.60 -9.02 10.08
N GLN A 52 11.56 -9.93 9.11
CA GLN A 52 12.73 -10.33 8.30
C GLN A 52 13.05 -9.37 7.15
N LEU A 53 12.15 -8.42 6.86
CA LEU A 53 12.23 -7.49 5.72
C LEU A 53 12.23 -6.01 6.16
N TYR A 54 12.68 -5.73 7.38
CA TYR A 54 12.86 -4.38 7.93
C TYR A 54 11.60 -3.50 7.97
N LYS A 55 10.40 -4.10 7.93
CA LYS A 55 9.15 -3.36 8.18
C LYS A 55 9.04 -2.95 9.63
N ILE A 56 8.65 -1.69 9.84
CA ILE A 56 8.49 -1.09 11.17
C ILE A 56 6.98 -0.98 11.45
N PRO A 57 6.43 -1.69 12.44
CA PRO A 57 5.07 -1.48 12.93
C PRO A 57 4.86 -0.04 13.46
N PRO A 58 3.64 0.53 13.35
CA PRO A 58 2.42 -0.09 12.82
C PRO A 58 2.39 -0.12 11.28
N THR A 59 1.95 -1.25 10.72
CA THR A 59 1.90 -1.42 9.26
C THR A 59 0.74 -2.30 8.81
N ILE A 60 0.15 -2.01 7.65
CA ILE A 60 -0.85 -2.86 7.00
C ILE A 60 -0.12 -3.76 5.99
N LEU A 61 -0.24 -5.08 6.16
CA LEU A 61 0.36 -6.04 5.21
C LEU A 61 -0.54 -6.27 3.97
N GLY A 62 -0.07 -7.12 3.06
CA GLY A 62 -0.68 -7.30 1.74
C GLY A 62 -0.08 -6.32 0.73
N HIS A 63 0.72 -6.84 -0.19
CA HIS A 63 1.47 -6.03 -1.16
C HIS A 63 0.94 -6.18 -2.59
N ALA A 64 -0.17 -6.86 -2.80
CA ALA A 64 -0.82 -6.94 -4.09
C ALA A 64 -2.31 -7.07 -3.86
N SER A 65 -3.13 -6.49 -4.74
CA SER A 65 -4.58 -6.51 -4.60
C SER A 65 -5.29 -6.07 -5.89
N ILE A 66 -6.58 -6.36 -5.96
CA ILE A 66 -7.47 -5.87 -7.01
C ILE A 66 -8.64 -5.10 -6.38
N GLY A 67 -9.13 -4.08 -7.08
CA GLY A 67 -10.18 -3.24 -6.54
C GLY A 67 -10.70 -2.19 -7.51
N GLU A 68 -11.32 -1.16 -6.96
CA GLU A 68 -11.93 -0.05 -7.69
C GLU A 68 -11.49 1.30 -7.11
N ILE A 69 -11.04 2.22 -7.97
CA ILE A 69 -10.57 3.55 -7.55
C ILE A 69 -11.72 4.34 -6.92
N VAL A 70 -11.51 4.83 -5.69
CA VAL A 70 -12.46 5.70 -4.97
C VAL A 70 -11.96 7.12 -4.78
N HIS A 71 -10.65 7.36 -4.93
CA HIS A 71 -10.06 8.68 -4.83
C HIS A 71 -8.80 8.79 -5.71
N LEU A 72 -8.61 9.98 -6.26
CA LEU A 72 -7.45 10.38 -7.03
C LEU A 72 -6.94 11.71 -6.48
N GLY A 73 -5.65 11.76 -6.20
CA GLY A 73 -4.93 12.99 -5.94
C GLY A 73 -4.93 13.87 -7.19
N LYS A 74 -4.77 15.18 -6.99
CA LYS A 74 -4.89 16.20 -8.06
C LYS A 74 -3.86 16.08 -9.18
N ASP A 75 -2.73 15.41 -8.95
CA ASP A 75 -1.64 15.24 -9.91
C ASP A 75 -1.68 13.84 -10.56
N VAL A 76 -2.73 13.04 -10.31
CA VAL A 76 -2.92 11.72 -10.94
C VAL A 76 -3.64 11.86 -12.28
N GLU A 77 -3.00 11.39 -13.35
CA GLU A 77 -3.52 11.42 -14.71
C GLU A 77 -3.83 10.00 -15.23
N GLY A 78 -4.67 9.89 -16.26
CA GLY A 78 -4.94 8.62 -16.95
C GLY A 78 -5.88 7.64 -16.23
N PHE A 79 -6.35 7.99 -15.03
CA PHE A 79 -7.30 7.19 -14.24
C PHE A 79 -8.59 7.94 -13.94
N ARG A 80 -9.63 7.21 -13.53
CA ARG A 80 -10.90 7.77 -13.06
C ARG A 80 -11.48 7.00 -11.87
N VAL A 81 -12.22 7.69 -11.02
CA VAL A 81 -13.02 7.05 -9.95
C VAL A 81 -14.01 6.05 -10.58
N GLY A 82 -14.17 4.89 -9.95
CA GLY A 82 -14.96 3.76 -10.44
C GLY A 82 -14.20 2.83 -11.41
N GLN A 83 -12.95 3.13 -11.77
CA GLN A 83 -12.13 2.25 -12.60
C GLN A 83 -11.63 1.06 -11.78
N ARG A 84 -11.76 -0.14 -12.35
CA ARG A 84 -11.15 -1.35 -11.77
C ARG A 84 -9.66 -1.40 -12.07
N VAL A 85 -8.87 -1.74 -11.06
CA VAL A 85 -7.41 -1.79 -11.14
C VAL A 85 -6.85 -3.03 -10.47
N SER A 86 -5.69 -3.47 -10.97
CA SER A 86 -4.80 -4.40 -10.30
C SER A 86 -3.60 -3.61 -9.79
N VAL A 87 -3.28 -3.74 -8.51
CA VAL A 87 -2.20 -3.00 -7.86
C VAL A 87 -1.09 -4.01 -7.51
N PRO A 88 0.01 -4.06 -8.29
CA PRO A 88 1.16 -4.87 -7.95
C PRO A 88 1.98 -4.22 -6.83
N GLY A 89 2.74 -5.02 -6.09
CA GLY A 89 3.64 -4.52 -5.04
C GLY A 89 4.98 -4.00 -5.54
N THR A 90 5.15 -3.97 -6.87
CA THR A 90 6.34 -3.48 -7.55
C THR A 90 5.95 -2.25 -8.35
N PRO A 91 6.64 -1.11 -8.19
CA PRO A 91 6.38 0.08 -8.99
C PRO A 91 6.77 -0.16 -10.45
N GLU A 92 6.20 0.66 -11.35
CA GLU A 92 6.49 0.61 -12.80
C GLU A 92 6.70 2.03 -13.34
N CYS A 93 7.76 2.72 -12.88
CA CYS A 93 7.95 4.16 -13.13
C CYS A 93 8.10 4.56 -14.61
N GLY A 94 8.40 3.62 -15.51
CA GLY A 94 8.50 3.87 -16.95
C GLY A 94 9.78 4.59 -17.40
N HIS A 95 10.60 5.13 -16.49
CA HIS A 95 11.77 5.95 -16.84
C HIS A 95 13.12 5.45 -16.31
N CYS A 96 13.16 4.45 -15.41
CA CYS A 96 14.43 3.87 -14.95
C CYS A 96 15.02 2.91 -16.00
N TYR A 97 16.30 2.53 -15.84
CA TYR A 97 16.98 1.60 -16.74
C TYR A 97 16.17 0.31 -16.97
N TYR A 98 15.71 -0.33 -15.90
CA TYR A 98 14.94 -1.57 -15.98
C TYR A 98 13.60 -1.41 -16.70
N CYS A 99 12.85 -0.34 -16.40
CA CYS A 99 11.61 -0.04 -17.13
C CYS A 99 11.88 0.22 -18.62
N SER A 100 12.98 0.90 -18.96
CA SER A 100 13.30 1.25 -20.36
C SER A 100 13.59 0.04 -21.25
N ILE A 101 13.98 -1.09 -20.66
CA ILE A 101 14.23 -2.36 -21.37
C ILE A 101 13.08 -3.37 -21.20
N GLY A 102 11.95 -2.96 -20.62
CA GLY A 102 10.77 -3.82 -20.40
C GLY A 102 10.82 -4.72 -19.17
N GLU A 103 11.89 -4.63 -18.37
CA GLU A 103 12.12 -5.41 -17.15
C GLU A 103 11.45 -4.72 -15.94
N VAL A 104 10.16 -4.42 -16.05
CA VAL A 104 9.43 -3.60 -15.05
C VAL A 104 9.41 -4.21 -13.64
N TRP A 105 9.57 -5.53 -13.52
CA TRP A 105 9.69 -6.23 -12.24
C TRP A 105 10.98 -5.91 -11.46
N GLN A 106 11.94 -5.21 -12.08
CA GLN A 106 13.16 -4.70 -11.46
C GLN A 106 13.16 -3.16 -11.38
N CYS A 107 11.99 -2.51 -11.36
CA CYS A 107 11.92 -1.05 -11.33
C CYS A 107 12.84 -0.43 -10.27
N GLY A 108 13.62 0.59 -10.66
CA GLY A 108 14.61 1.24 -9.81
C GLY A 108 14.03 1.82 -8.51
N GLU A 109 12.78 2.31 -8.57
CA GLU A 109 12.10 2.87 -7.41
C GLU A 109 11.92 1.85 -6.26
N LEU A 110 11.89 0.55 -6.58
CA LEU A 110 11.85 -0.51 -5.57
C LEU A 110 13.06 -0.46 -4.64
N PHE A 111 14.23 -0.09 -5.17
CA PHE A 111 15.50 -0.04 -4.44
C PHE A 111 15.73 1.32 -3.77
N ASP A 112 15.18 2.40 -4.33
CA ASP A 112 15.35 3.76 -3.84
C ASP A 112 14.60 4.05 -2.53
N LEU A 113 13.59 3.24 -2.19
CA LEU A 113 12.83 3.38 -0.94
C LEU A 113 13.65 3.06 0.33
N GLY A 114 14.80 2.39 0.21
CA GLY A 114 15.66 2.07 1.36
C GLY A 114 14.97 1.27 2.48
N GLY A 115 13.85 0.60 2.19
CA GLY A 115 13.03 -0.12 3.18
C GLY A 115 12.09 0.76 4.00
N VAL A 116 12.06 2.08 3.78
CA VAL A 116 11.12 3.02 4.41
C VAL A 116 9.92 3.22 3.49
N TYR A 117 8.73 2.97 4.01
CA TYR A 117 7.49 3.06 3.25
C TYR A 117 6.68 4.24 3.75
N PRO A 118 6.06 5.03 2.86
CA PRO A 118 5.27 6.18 3.27
C PRO A 118 4.08 5.76 4.12
N ASP A 119 3.68 6.65 5.02
CA ASP A 119 2.46 6.50 5.79
C ASP A 119 1.24 6.67 4.87
N VAL A 120 0.29 5.76 4.99
CA VAL A 120 -0.90 5.72 4.13
C VAL A 120 -2.19 6.04 4.88
N ALA A 121 -2.21 5.79 6.19
CA ALA A 121 -3.38 6.01 7.02
C ALA A 121 -3.00 6.51 8.42
N ARG A 122 -4.01 6.99 9.14
CA ARG A 122 -3.93 7.39 10.55
C ARG A 122 -4.91 6.55 11.36
N GLY A 123 -4.44 5.93 12.44
CA GLY A 123 -5.28 5.25 13.41
C GLY A 123 -6.00 6.22 14.35
N ASP A 124 -7.03 5.73 15.05
CA ASP A 124 -7.76 6.52 16.06
C ASP A 124 -6.89 6.96 17.24
N ASP A 125 -5.79 6.24 17.50
CA ASP A 125 -4.75 6.61 18.46
C ASP A 125 -3.81 7.72 17.95
N GLY A 126 -4.06 8.24 16.75
CA GLY A 126 -3.27 9.26 16.09
C GLY A 126 -2.00 8.74 15.41
N ALA A 127 -1.69 7.45 15.55
CA ALA A 127 -0.50 6.84 14.96
C ALA A 127 -0.59 6.87 13.43
N LEU A 128 0.54 7.18 12.79
CA LEU A 128 0.68 7.03 11.35
C LEU A 128 0.99 5.56 11.03
N ILE A 129 0.35 5.05 9.99
CA ILE A 129 0.38 3.64 9.61
C ILE A 129 0.92 3.52 8.19
N SER A 130 2.02 2.81 8.04
CA SER A 130 2.62 2.47 6.75
C SER A 130 1.94 1.24 6.12
N CYS A 131 2.31 0.88 4.90
CA CYS A 131 1.85 -0.38 4.29
C CYS A 131 2.93 -1.17 3.55
N ALA A 132 2.69 -2.47 3.38
CA ALA A 132 3.52 -3.36 2.59
C ALA A 132 3.41 -3.02 1.09
N GLY A 133 4.55 -2.86 0.42
CA GLY A 133 4.61 -2.57 -1.03
C GLY A 133 3.95 -1.26 -1.46
N CYS A 134 3.72 -0.32 -0.54
CA CYS A 134 2.88 0.87 -0.78
C CYS A 134 1.41 0.57 -1.13
N VAL A 135 0.94 -0.67 -0.88
CA VAL A 135 -0.44 -1.11 -1.18
C VAL A 135 -1.27 -1.22 0.10
N GLY A 136 -0.95 -2.19 0.97
CA GLY A 136 -1.73 -2.45 2.20
C GLY A 136 -3.05 -3.19 1.93
N GLY A 137 -2.98 -4.28 1.16
CA GLY A 137 -4.14 -5.04 0.69
C GLY A 137 -5.00 -5.71 1.78
N TYR A 138 -4.49 -5.87 3.01
CA TYR A 138 -5.29 -6.38 4.13
C TYR A 138 -6.12 -5.28 4.80
N ALA A 139 -6.87 -4.54 3.98
CA ALA A 139 -7.76 -3.47 4.39
C ALA A 139 -8.90 -3.26 3.38
N GLU A 140 -9.96 -2.58 3.81
CA GLU A 140 -11.10 -2.23 2.94
C GLU A 140 -10.71 -1.24 1.84
N TYR A 141 -9.66 -0.44 2.08
CA TYR A 141 -9.05 0.45 1.10
C TYR A 141 -7.53 0.25 1.07
N MET A 142 -6.93 0.50 -0.08
CA MET A 142 -5.48 0.44 -0.29
C MET A 142 -5.00 1.68 -1.02
N SER A 143 -3.71 1.98 -0.86
CA SER A 143 -3.06 3.11 -1.53
C SER A 143 -2.44 2.73 -2.88
#